data_AF-Q9JKW8-F1
#
_entry.id   AF-Q9JKW8-F1
#
_cell.length_a   1.000
_cell.length_b   1.000
_cell.length_c   1.000
_cell.angle_alpha   90.00
_cell.angle_beta   90.00
_cell.angle_gamma   90.00
#
_symmetry.space_group_name_H-M   'P 1'
#
loop_
_entity.id
_entity.type
_entity.pdbx_description
1 polymer ?
#
loop_
_entity_poly.entity_id
_entity_poly.type
_entity_poly.pdbx_seq_one_letter_code
_entity_poly.pdbx_strand_id
1 'polypeptide(L)'
;MAATRYEPVAEIGVGAYGTVYKARDPHSGHFVALKSVRVPNGGAAGGGLPVSTVREVALLRRLEAFEHPNVVRLMDVCATSRTDRDIKVTLVFEHI
;
A
#
# COMPACT_ATOMS: atom_id res chain seq x y z
N MET A 1 -12.62 -0.93 14.77
CA MET A 1 -11.19 -1.17 14.51
C MET A 1 -11.11 -2.11 13.32
N ALA A 2 -10.74 -1.60 12.14
CA ALA A 2 -10.67 -2.45 10.95
C ALA A 2 -9.53 -3.45 11.14
N ALA A 3 -9.88 -4.74 11.23
CA ALA A 3 -8.92 -5.82 11.30
C ALA A 3 -8.04 -5.76 10.03
N THR A 4 -6.78 -5.38 10.19
CA THR A 4 -5.80 -5.46 9.11
C THR A 4 -5.64 -6.93 8.75
N ARG A 5 -5.96 -7.28 7.49
CA ARG A 5 -5.76 -8.61 6.89
C ARG A 5 -4.35 -9.18 7.11
N TYR A 6 -3.37 -8.32 7.43
CA TYR A 6 -1.97 -8.64 7.63
C TYR A 6 -1.52 -8.28 9.05
N GLU A 7 -0.67 -9.11 9.63
CA GLU A 7 -0.11 -8.96 10.98
C GLU A 7 1.29 -8.36 10.89
N PRO A 8 1.50 -7.07 11.27
CA PRO A 8 2.82 -6.46 11.24
C PRO A 8 3.78 -7.17 12.20
N VAL A 9 5.00 -7.43 11.72
CA VAL A 9 6.06 -8.13 12.48
C VAL A 9 7.19 -7.17 12.84
N ALA A 10 7.65 -6.38 11.87
CA ALA A 10 8.77 -5.46 12.06
C ALA A 10 8.70 -4.30 11.06
N GLU A 11 9.22 -3.14 11.46
CA GLU A 11 9.57 -2.08 10.52
C GLU A 11 10.84 -2.48 9.76
N ILE A 12 10.81 -2.35 8.42
CA ILE A 12 11.94 -2.73 7.55
C ILE A 12 12.50 -1.56 6.75
N GLY A 13 11.90 -0.38 6.82
CA GLY A 13 12.45 0.82 6.19
C GLY A 13 11.53 2.02 6.23
N VAL A 14 12.12 3.20 5.99
CA VAL A 14 11.41 4.48 5.89
C VAL A 14 11.76 5.13 4.56
N GLY A 15 10.74 5.53 3.81
CA GLY A 15 10.89 6.28 2.56
C GLY A 15 10.19 7.63 2.63
N ALA A 16 10.35 8.43 1.56
CA ALA A 16 9.75 9.76 1.45
C ALA A 16 8.21 9.77 1.63
N TYR A 17 7.55 8.65 1.30
CA TYR A 17 6.09 8.52 1.35
C TYR A 17 5.57 7.75 2.57
N GLY A 18 6.45 7.30 3.45
CA GLY A 18 6.09 6.61 4.69
C GLY A 18 6.93 5.37 4.99
N THR A 19 6.51 4.67 6.03
CA THR A 19 7.19 3.49 6.57
C THR A 19 6.75 2.22 5.85
N VAL A 20 7.70 1.29 5.70
CA VAL A 20 7.52 -0.05 5.19
C VAL A 20 7.65 -1.04 6.34
N TYR A 21 6.65 -1.90 6.49
CA TYR A 21 6.64 -2.96 7.50
C TYR A 21 6.67 -4.33 6.84
N LYS A 22 7.43 -5.27 7.41
CA LYS A 22 7.23 -6.70 7.18
C LYS A 22 5.98 -7.13 7.94
N ALA A 23 5.08 -7.86 7.29
CA ALA A 23 3.90 -8.42 7.90
C ALA A 23 3.67 -9.87 7.46
N ARG A 24 2.93 -10.63 8.26
CA ARG A 24 2.49 -11.98 7.92
C ARG A 24 1.07 -11.92 7.36
N ASP A 25 0.81 -12.64 6.28
CA ASP A 25 -0.55 -12.97 5.86
C ASP A 25 -1.02 -14.21 6.61
N PRO A 26 -2.02 -14.12 7.49
CA PRO A 26 -2.50 -15.27 8.27
C PRO A 26 -3.14 -16.36 7.39
N HIS A 27 -3.63 -16.02 6.20
CA HIS A 27 -4.34 -16.96 5.33
C HIS A 27 -3.36 -17.85 4.55
N SER A 28 -2.29 -17.25 4.02
CA SER A 28 -1.28 -17.98 3.23
C SER A 28 -0.08 -18.41 4.06
N GLY A 29 0.14 -17.79 5.23
CA GLY A 29 1.31 -17.98 6.07
C GLY A 29 2.57 -17.27 5.56
N HIS A 30 2.54 -16.67 4.37
CA HIS A 30 3.67 -15.98 3.76
C HIS A 30 3.89 -14.58 4.35
N PHE A 31 5.12 -14.08 4.20
CA PHE A 31 5.45 -12.70 4.54
C PHE A 31 5.17 -11.77 3.36
N VAL A 32 4.73 -10.56 3.68
CA VAL A 32 4.47 -9.45 2.74
C VAL A 32 5.13 -8.17 3.26
N ALA A 33 5.33 -7.20 2.36
CA ALA A 33 5.78 -5.85 2.71
C ALA A 33 4.63 -4.85 2.61
N LEU A 34 4.29 -4.20 3.72
CA LEU A 34 3.25 -3.18 3.82
C LEU A 34 3.86 -1.79 3.70
N LYS A 35 3.63 -1.10 2.58
CA LYS A 35 4.03 0.30 2.40
C LYS A 35 2.83 1.21 2.65
N SER A 36 2.86 1.92 3.78
CA SER A 36 1.83 2.91 4.11
C SER A 36 2.13 4.24 3.44
N VAL A 37 1.22 4.74 2.62
CA VAL A 37 1.29 6.04 1.96
C VAL A 37 0.22 6.95 2.56
N ARG A 38 0.65 8.11 3.09
CA ARG A 38 -0.27 9.18 3.52
C ARG A 38 -0.42 10.18 2.39
N VAL A 39 -1.66 10.37 1.99
CA VAL A 39 -2.00 11.19 0.83
C VAL A 39 -2.84 12.37 1.33
N PRO A 40 -2.44 13.63 1.07
CA PRO A 40 -3.25 14.77 1.45
C PRO A 40 -4.65 14.66 0.83
N ASN A 41 -5.69 14.76 1.67
CA ASN A 41 -7.07 14.89 1.22
C ASN A 41 -7.23 16.35 0.77
N GLY A 42 -6.82 16.64 -0.47
CA GLY A 42 -6.78 17.99 -1.02
C GLY A 42 -8.16 18.66 -0.94
N GLY A 43 -8.25 19.81 -0.25
CA GLY A 43 -9.47 20.57 -0.01
C GLY A 43 -10.15 21.20 -1.24
N ALA A 44 -9.89 20.71 -2.45
CA ALA A 44 -10.50 21.20 -3.68
C ALA A 44 -11.63 20.26 -4.14
N ALA A 45 -12.85 20.57 -3.70
CA ALA A 45 -14.15 20.29 -4.34
C ALA A 45 -14.52 18.85 -4.81
N GLY A 46 -13.72 17.82 -4.54
CA GLY A 46 -14.03 16.45 -4.97
C GLY A 46 -13.22 15.43 -4.19
N GLY A 47 -13.61 15.21 -2.92
CA GLY A 47 -12.82 14.40 -1.99
C GLY A 47 -12.46 13.01 -2.53
N GLY A 48 -11.18 12.79 -2.78
CA GLY A 48 -10.63 11.55 -3.33
C GLY A 48 -9.11 11.53 -3.30
N LEU A 49 -8.51 10.44 -3.80
CA LEU A 49 -7.06 10.35 -3.96
C LEU A 49 -6.59 11.27 -5.11
N PRO A 50 -5.42 11.92 -5.02
CA PRO A 50 -4.79 12.64 -6.11
C PRO A 50 -4.64 11.74 -7.33
N VAL A 51 -4.87 12.33 -8.51
CA VAL A 51 -4.80 11.61 -9.79
C VAL A 51 -3.44 10.96 -10.03
N SER A 52 -2.35 11.56 -9.54
CA SER A 52 -1.01 10.98 -9.60
C SER A 52 -0.95 9.65 -8.85
N THR A 53 -1.42 9.61 -7.60
CA THR A 53 -1.47 8.38 -6.79
C THR A 53 -2.30 7.29 -7.45
N VAL A 54 -3.46 7.65 -8.00
CA VAL A 54 -4.32 6.68 -8.72
C VAL A 54 -3.59 6.12 -9.94
N ARG A 55 -2.94 6.97 -10.73
CA ARG A 55 -2.19 6.56 -11.92
C ARG A 55 -1.01 5.65 -11.56
N GLU A 56 -0.25 5.99 -10.53
CA GLU A 56 0.88 5.18 -10.06
C GLU A 56 0.44 3.78 -9.61
N VAL A 57 -0.61 3.70 -8.78
CA VAL A 57 -1.16 2.41 -8.33
C VAL A 57 -1.71 1.60 -9.51
N ALA A 58 -2.40 2.24 -10.46
CA ALA A 58 -2.90 1.56 -11.65
C ALA A 58 -1.77 1.00 -12.54
N LEU A 59 -0.65 1.72 -12.67
CA LEU A 59 0.52 1.25 -13.40
C LEU A 59 1.18 0.06 -12.69
N LEU A 60 1.34 0.13 -11.37
CA LEU A 60 1.87 -1.00 -10.59
C LEU A 60 1.00 -2.26 -10.73
N ARG A 61 -0.33 -2.10 -10.71
CA ARG A 61 -1.27 -3.21 -10.96
C ARG A 61 -1.15 -3.78 -12.37
N ARG A 62 -0.88 -2.96 -13.38
CA ARG A 62 -0.62 -3.45 -14.75
C ARG A 62 0.70 -4.20 -14.84
N LEU A 63 1.73 -3.77 -14.12
CA LEU A 63 3.03 -4.44 -14.08
C LEU A 63 2.93 -5.85 -13.46
N GLU A 64 2.03 -6.05 -12.48
CA GLU A 64 1.76 -7.35 -11.88
C GLU A 64 1.44 -8.44 -12.93
N ALA A 65 0.68 -8.10 -13.97
CA ALA A 65 0.27 -9.05 -15.01
C ALA A 65 1.42 -9.59 -15.88
N PHE A 66 2.62 -8.98 -15.81
CA PHE A 66 3.79 -9.44 -16.56
C PHE A 66 4.66 -10.43 -15.77
N GLU A 67 4.42 -10.59 -14.46
CA GLU A 67 5.12 -11.55 -13.59
C GLU A 67 6.65 -11.57 -13.76
N HIS A 68 7.25 -10.38 -13.90
CA HIS A 68 8.68 -10.28 -14.20
C HIS A 68 9.54 -10.73 -13.01
N PRO A 69 10.50 -11.66 -13.18
CA PRO A 69 11.23 -12.30 -12.08
C PRO A 69 12.12 -11.35 -11.26
N ASN A 70 12.43 -10.17 -11.79
CA ASN A 70 13.25 -9.15 -11.10
C ASN A 70 12.46 -7.92 -10.63
N VAL A 71 11.12 -7.98 -10.63
CA VAL A 71 10.27 -6.88 -10.17
C VAL A 71 9.31 -7.41 -9.10
N VAL A 72 9.35 -6.82 -7.91
CA VAL A 72 8.43 -7.20 -6.82
C VAL A 72 6.98 -6.89 -7.19
N ARG A 73 6.08 -7.83 -6.89
CA ARG A 73 4.66 -7.71 -7.25
C ARG A 73 3.87 -6.88 -6.25
N LEU A 74 2.93 -6.08 -6.75
CA LEU A 74 1.90 -5.42 -5.95
C LEU A 74 0.73 -6.38 -5.76
N MET A 75 0.68 -7.10 -4.65
CA MET A 75 -0.31 -8.14 -4.38
C MET A 75 -1.68 -7.55 -4.02
N ASP A 76 -1.70 -6.48 -3.21
CA ASP A 76 -2.95 -5.87 -2.74
C ASP A 76 -2.85 -4.35 -2.51
N VAL A 77 -3.99 -3.67 -2.48
CA VAL A 77 -4.13 -2.24 -2.19
C VAL A 77 -5.28 -2.06 -1.22
N CYS A 78 -4.99 -1.60 -0.01
CA CYS A 78 -5.98 -1.39 1.04
C CYS A 78 -6.11 0.10 1.38
N ALA A 79 -7.32 0.65 1.27
CA ALA A 79 -7.62 1.95 1.86
C ALA A 79 -7.88 1.76 3.36
N THR A 80 -6.93 2.15 4.21
CA THR A 80 -6.95 1.82 5.64
C THR A 80 -7.64 2.86 6.51
N SER A 81 -7.60 4.14 6.14
CA SER A 81 -8.32 5.19 6.86
C SER A 81 -8.47 6.42 5.98
N ARG A 82 -9.57 7.15 6.17
CA ARG A 82 -9.82 8.47 5.59
C ARG A 82 -10.11 9.44 6.72
N THR A 83 -9.38 10.54 6.75
CA THR A 83 -9.60 11.68 7.62
C THR A 83 -9.89 12.91 6.76
N ASP A 84 -10.33 13.99 7.39
CA ASP A 84 -10.57 15.25 6.68
C ASP A 84 -9.29 15.83 6.07
N ARG A 85 -8.11 15.43 6.58
CA ARG A 85 -6.80 15.93 6.14
C ARG A 85 -6.04 14.97 5.25
N ASP A 86 -6.23 13.67 5.43
CA ASP A 86 -5.45 12.66 4.74
C ASP A 86 -6.23 11.37 4.45
N ILE A 87 -5.77 10.65 3.43
CA ILE A 87 -6.17 9.29 3.15
C ILE A 87 -4.94 8.41 3.31
N LYS A 88 -5.03 7.39 4.17
CA LYS A 88 -3.99 6.38 4.34
C LYS A 88 -4.28 5.20 3.42
N VAL A 89 -3.43 5.03 2.41
CA VAL A 89 -3.44 3.88 1.50
C VAL A 89 -2.28 2.97 1.88
N THR A 90 -2.54 1.68 2.04
CA THR A 90 -1.51 0.67 2.26
C THR A 90 -1.36 -0.17 1.01
N LEU A 91 -0.15 -0.19 0.45
CA LEU A 91 0.22 -1.04 -0.67
C LEU A 91 0.89 -2.29 -0.14
N VAL A 92 0.44 -3.46 -0.58
CA VAL A 92 0.94 -4.76 -0.14
C VAL A 92 1.81 -5.34 -1.25
N PHE A 93 3.09 -5.50 -0.96
CA PHE A 93 4.07 -6.03 -1.88
C PHE A 93 4.52 -7.43 -1.47
N GLU A 94 5.01 -8.16 -2.46
CA GLU A 94 5.86 -9.33 -2.25
C GLU A 94 7.06 -9.00 -1.35
N HIS A 95 7.39 -9.92 -0.44
CA HIS A 95 8.54 -9.81 0.45
C HIS A 95 9.63 -10.80 0.02
N ILE A 96 10.88 -10.33 -0.05
CA ILE A 96 12.07 -11.09 -0.43
C ILE A 96 12.85 -11.49 0.82
#